data_AF-A0A8J8FNG1-F1
#
_entry.id   AF-A0A8J8FNG1-F1
#
_cell.length_a   1.000
_cell.length_b   1.000
_cell.length_c   1.000
_cell.angle_alpha   90.00
_cell.angle_beta   90.00
_cell.angle_gamma   90.00
#
_symmetry.space_group_name_H-M   'P 1'
#
loop_
_entity.id
_entity.type
_entity.pdbx_description
1 polymer ?
#
loop_
_entity_poly.entity_id
_entity_poly.type
_entity_poly.pdbx_seq_one_letter_code
_entity_poly.pdbx_strand_id
1 'polypeptide(L)' 'ELCDGLDNDCDGEIDEDFPFVTYYFDVDGDGYGSPNNSVQARCFQPQNTVTNNLDCDDQNAAVHPGAA' A
#
# COMPACT_ATOMS: atom_id res chain seq x y z
N GLU A 1 -12.00 4.56 -16.44
CA GLU A 1 -11.64 3.20 -15.96
C GLU A 1 -12.49 2.57 -14.84
N LEU A 2 -12.58 1.24 -14.85
CA LEU A 2 -13.05 0.39 -13.76
C LEU A 2 -11.85 -0.41 -13.24
N CYS A 3 -11.68 -0.51 -11.92
CA CYS A 3 -10.55 -1.18 -11.29
C CYS A 3 -10.62 -2.71 -11.44
N ASP A 4 -10.45 -3.20 -12.66
CA ASP A 4 -10.56 -4.60 -13.06
C ASP A 4 -9.34 -5.11 -13.85
N GLY A 5 -8.31 -4.28 -14.00
CA GLY A 5 -7.11 -4.62 -14.75
C GLY A 5 -7.30 -4.62 -16.27
N LEU A 6 -8.40 -4.03 -16.76
CA LEU A 6 -8.69 -3.85 -18.18
C LEU A 6 -8.70 -2.36 -18.54
N ASP A 7 -8.33 -2.09 -19.80
CA ASP A 7 -8.49 -0.79 -20.44
C ASP A 7 -9.95 -0.66 -20.93
N ASN A 8 -10.76 0.08 -20.19
CA ASN A 8 -12.21 0.16 -20.41
C ASN A 8 -12.61 1.24 -21.41
N ASP A 9 -11.76 2.22 -21.66
CA ASP A 9 -12.00 3.29 -22.63
C ASP A 9 -11.15 3.18 -23.92
N CYS A 10 -10.28 2.17 -23.98
CA CYS A 10 -9.41 1.79 -25.09
C CYS A 10 -8.37 2.86 -25.46
N ASP A 11 -7.86 3.61 -24.47
CA ASP A 11 -6.86 4.64 -24.68
C ASP A 11 -5.40 4.14 -24.61
N GLY A 12 -5.20 2.88 -24.20
CA GLY A 12 -3.92 2.19 -24.14
C GLY A 12 -3.25 2.19 -22.76
N GLU A 13 -3.83 2.88 -21.78
CA GLU A 13 -3.45 2.74 -20.37
C GLU A 13 -4.45 1.80 -19.66
N ILE A 14 -4.04 1.28 -18.49
CA ILE A 14 -4.92 0.44 -17.65
C ILE A 14 -5.09 1.15 -16.31
N ASP A 15 -6.33 1.29 -15.87
CA ASP A 15 -6.71 1.79 -14.55
C ASP A 15 -6.06 3.14 -14.20
N GLU A 16 -5.96 4.07 -15.15
CA GLU A 16 -5.26 5.35 -15.04
C GLU A 16 -6.08 6.48 -14.40
N ASP A 17 -7.40 6.38 -14.41
CA ASP A 17 -8.31 7.37 -13.79
C ASP A 17 -8.34 7.32 -12.25
N PHE A 18 -7.60 6.42 -11.61
CA PHE A 18 -7.56 6.28 -10.16
C PHE A 18 -6.46 7.14 -9.51
N PRO A 19 -6.73 7.76 -8.35
CA PRO A 19 -5.70 8.52 -7.65
C PRO A 19 -4.57 7.60 -7.17
N PHE A 20 -3.34 8.11 -7.22
CA PHE A 20 -2.22 7.44 -6.56
C PHE A 20 -2.41 7.46 -5.04
N VAL A 21 -2.22 6.30 -4.44
CA VAL A 21 -2.18 6.07 -3.01
C VAL A 21 -0.78 5.60 -2.66
N THR A 22 -0.21 6.18 -1.61
CA THR A 22 1.04 5.68 -1.03
C THR A 22 0.68 4.55 -0.06
N TYR A 23 1.25 3.38 -0.33
CA TYR A 23 1.19 2.21 0.54
C TYR A 23 2.57 1.98 1.16
N TYR A 24 2.59 1.54 2.40
CA TYR A 24 3.79 1.30 3.20
C TYR A 24 3.90 -0.20 3.46
N PHE A 25 5.08 -0.78 3.26
CA PHE A 25 5.27 -2.21 3.50
C PHE A 25 5.16 -2.53 4.99
N ASP A 26 4.47 -3.63 5.29
CA ASP A 26 4.33 -4.22 6.63
C ASP A 26 5.13 -5.53 6.60
N VAL A 27 6.40 -5.46 7.01
CA VAL A 27 7.36 -6.57 6.81
C VAL A 27 7.18 -7.64 7.88
N ASP A 28 6.80 -7.26 9.10
CA ASP A 28 6.64 -8.19 10.22
C ASP A 28 5.19 -8.64 10.46
N GLY A 29 4.22 -8.03 9.77
CA GLY A 29 2.84 -8.46 9.69
C GLY A 29 1.95 -7.99 10.84
N ASP A 30 2.26 -6.85 11.45
CA ASP A 30 1.52 -6.30 12.59
C ASP A 30 0.39 -5.31 12.20
N GLY A 31 0.28 -5.00 10.91
CA GLY A 31 -0.70 -4.06 10.36
C GLY A 31 -0.22 -2.60 10.33
N TYR A 32 1.03 -2.33 10.66
CA TYR A 32 1.67 -1.04 10.56
C TYR A 32 2.74 -1.03 9.48
N GLY A 33 2.82 0.10 8.77
CA GLY A 33 3.70 0.22 7.62
C GLY A 33 4.95 1.01 7.95
N SER A 34 6.07 0.63 7.36
CA SER A 34 7.34 1.32 7.53
C SER A 34 7.38 2.65 6.77
N PRO A 35 7.64 3.79 7.44
CA PRO A 35 7.71 5.11 6.78
C PRO A 35 8.87 5.23 5.79
N ASN A 36 9.86 4.33 5.89
CA ASN A 36 11.03 4.31 5.03
C ASN A 36 10.88 3.33 3.85
N ASN A 37 9.79 2.56 3.80
CA ASN A 37 9.56 1.55 2.77
C ASN A 37 8.15 1.69 2.21
N SER A 38 8.02 2.41 1.10
CA SER A 38 6.72 2.72 0.48
C SER A 38 6.73 2.55 -1.03
N VAL A 39 5.52 2.36 -1.58
CA VAL A 39 5.25 2.27 -3.01
C VAL A 39 4.01 3.08 -3.33
N GLN A 40 4.01 3.74 -4.49
CA GLN A 40 2.80 4.35 -5.03
C GLN A 40 2.10 3.34 -5.93
N ALA A 41 0.82 3.13 -5.66
CA ALA A 41 -0.06 2.35 -6.52
C ALA A 41 -1.40 3.06 -6.64
N ARG A 42 -2.15 2.74 -7.68
CA ARG A 42 -3.50 3.22 -7.91
C ARG A 42 -4.38 2.02 -8.18
N CYS A 43 -5.67 2.14 -7.91
CA CYS A 43 -6.67 1.08 -8.08
C CYS A 43 -6.44 -0.15 -7.17
N PHE A 44 -5.31 -0.85 -7.28
CA PHE A 44 -4.97 -2.01 -6.45
C PHE A 44 -3.93 -1.68 -5.37
N GLN A 45 -4.19 -2.19 -4.16
CA GLN A 45 -3.21 -2.21 -3.08
C GLN A 45 -2.18 -3.34 -3.31
N PRO A 46 -0.87 -3.04 -3.29
CA PRO A 46 0.16 -4.07 -3.37
C PRO A 46 0.12 -5.02 -2.16
N GLN A 47 0.53 -6.26 -2.37
CA GLN A 47 0.59 -7.27 -1.30
C GLN A 47 1.57 -6.85 -0.18
N ASN A 48 1.24 -7.20 1.06
CA ASN A 48 2.03 -6.90 2.27
C ASN A 48 2.29 -5.40 2.47
N THR A 49 1.29 -4.59 2.17
CA THR A 49 1.33 -3.15 2.42
C THR A 49 0.10 -2.70 3.21
N VAL A 50 0.20 -1.54 3.86
CA VAL A 50 -0.89 -0.84 4.56
C VAL A 50 -0.85 0.65 4.23
N THR A 51 -1.89 1.39 4.61
CA THR A 51 -2.00 2.84 4.30
C THR A 51 -1.44 3.74 5.40
N ASN A 52 -1.00 3.17 6.52
CA ASN A 52 -0.37 3.91 7.62
C ASN A 52 1.15 3.74 7.54
N ASN A 53 1.89 4.68 8.11
CA ASN A 53 3.35 4.70 8.10
C ASN A 53 3.94 4.77 9.51
N LEU A 54 3.27 4.10 10.44
CA LEU A 54 3.48 4.33 11.87
C LEU A 54 4.37 3.27 12.53
N ASP A 55 4.93 2.35 11.75
CA ASP A 55 5.86 1.35 12.28
C ASP A 55 7.28 1.95 12.41
N CYS A 56 7.83 1.88 13.62
CA CYS A 56 9.19 2.34 13.90
C CYS A 56 10.24 1.22 13.86
N ASP A 57 9.84 -0.05 13.90
CA ASP A 57 10.70 -1.24 13.85
C ASP A 57 10.06 -2.38 13.04
N ASP A 58 10.17 -2.25 11.71
CA ASP A 58 9.67 -3.15 10.64
C ASP A 58 10.32 -4.55 10.62
N GLN A 59 10.88 -4.98 11.74
CA GLN A 59 11.41 -6.31 11.97
C GLN A 59 10.81 -6.95 13.24
N ASN A 60 9.92 -6.24 13.93
CA ASN A 60 9.41 -6.64 15.23
C ASN A 60 7.94 -6.22 15.42
N ALA A 61 7.05 -7.15 15.11
CA ALA A 61 5.60 -7.02 15.21
C ALA A 61 5.04 -6.69 16.63
N ALA A 62 5.91 -6.56 17.64
CA ALA A 62 5.54 -6.09 18.98
C ALA A 62 5.90 -4.60 19.21
N VAL A 63 6.46 -3.91 18.23
CA VAL A 63 6.96 -2.54 18.35
C VAL A 63 6.23 -1.62 17.38
N HIS A 64 4.99 -1.30 17.76
CA HIS A 64 4.12 -0.43 16.96
C HIS A 64 3.21 0.40 17.88
N PRO A 65 2.51 1.41 17.35
CA PRO A 65 1.52 2.15 18.12
C PRO A 65 0.46 1.22 18.74
N GLY A 66 0.28 1.32 20.05
CA GLY A 66 -0.70 0.50 20.78
C GLY A 66 -0.19 -0.86 21.26
N ALA A 67 1.08 -1.21 21.03
CA ALA A 67 1.72 -2.33 21.71
C ALA A 67 1.80 -2.10 23.24
N ALA A 68 1.69 -3.18 24.03
CA ALA A 68 1.47 -3.17 25.48
C ALA A 68 2.76 -3.26 26.32
#